data_AF-A0A2V6FCR1-F1
#
_entry.id   AF-A0A2V6FCR1-F1
#
_cell.length_a   1.000
_cell.length_b   1.000
_cell.length_c   1.000
_cell.angle_alpha   90.00
_cell.angle_beta   90.00
_cell.angle_gamma   90.00
#
_symmetry.space_group_name_H-M   'P 1'
#
loop_
_entity.id
_entity.type
_entity.pdbx_description
1 polymer ?
#
loop_
_entity_poly.entity_id
_entity_poly.type
_entity_poly.pdbx_seq_one_letter_code
_entity_poly.pdbx_strand_id
1 'polypeptide(L)'
;MFRVVAITLVPLFLLGALELALRVAGYGYPTSFFLRTRINGRTVYIENQKFGLRFFPAALARSPSPVVMEADKTANSYRIFLLGESAALGDPDPAYGCGRYLEVLLGERYPGTRFEVICVAMTAINSHAILPIARECAQRDGDLWVIYAGNNEMVGPFGAGTIFGPRAPGLALIRAALAAKTTRVGQLLDALLGRLTRGSSTPPPWGGMGMFLGHQIRPDDPGRQRVYRYFRNNLEQIVRLGRRAGVKMVLSNVASNLKDCPPFASLHSANLRESQRNAWDRLYQDGHALESLGQFSLAADKYSEAARLDQEYAGLQYELGSCLLALTNLAQARHCYELARDFDALPFRADSRINEIIEKVASEYANQGVYRLDAIGVLSPDDAPRIPGQETFFEHVHL
;
A
#
# COMPACT_ATOMS: atom_id res chain seq x y z
N MET A 1 32.78 24.58 27.89
CA MET A 1 31.71 23.87 28.65
C MET A 1 30.41 24.68 28.74
N PHE A 2 30.42 25.90 29.28
CA PHE A 2 29.21 26.75 29.44
C PHE A 2 28.47 27.06 28.13
N ARG A 3 29.20 27.39 27.05
CA ARG A 3 28.59 27.66 25.72
C ARG A 3 27.91 26.45 25.09
N VAL A 4 28.48 25.26 25.28
CA VAL A 4 27.88 24.00 24.79
C VAL A 4 26.61 23.70 25.57
N VAL A 5 26.64 23.84 26.90
CA VAL A 5 25.46 23.70 27.76
C VAL A 5 24.35 24.70 27.40
N ALA A 6 24.70 25.97 27.15
CA ALA A 6 23.73 26.99 26.75
C ALA A 6 23.10 26.71 25.37
N ILE A 7 23.86 26.17 24.41
CA ILE A 7 23.38 25.89 23.05
C ILE A 7 22.57 24.59 22.99
N THR A 8 22.79 23.63 23.91
CA THR A 8 22.08 22.34 23.89
C THR A 8 21.01 22.20 24.98
N LEU A 9 21.34 22.44 26.25
CA LEU A 9 20.42 22.18 27.35
C LEU A 9 19.29 23.21 27.43
N VAL A 10 19.56 24.48 27.13
CA VAL A 10 18.53 25.53 27.18
C VAL A 10 17.45 25.31 26.11
N PRO A 11 17.76 25.07 24.82
CA PRO A 11 16.72 24.77 23.83
C PRO A 11 15.95 23.48 24.13
N LEU A 12 16.63 22.42 24.60
CA LEU A 12 15.96 21.18 24.98
C LEU A 12 15.01 21.38 26.16
N PHE A 13 15.41 22.17 27.16
CA PHE A 13 14.56 22.53 28.29
C PHE A 13 13.34 23.33 27.82
N LEU A 14 13.52 24.34 26.97
CA LEU A 14 12.40 25.14 26.44
C LEU A 14 11.44 24.30 25.60
N LEU A 15 11.94 23.41 24.74
CA LEU A 15 11.10 22.48 23.98
C LEU A 15 10.36 21.50 24.90
N GLY A 16 11.02 20.99 25.94
CA GLY A 16 10.40 20.13 26.94
C GLY A 16 9.31 20.84 27.75
N ALA A 17 9.56 22.08 28.17
CA ALA A 17 8.58 22.92 28.86
C ALA A 17 7.37 23.24 27.97
N LEU A 18 7.59 23.58 26.71
CA LEU A 18 6.52 23.81 25.74
C LEU A 18 5.69 22.55 25.48
N GLU A 19 6.34 21.41 25.29
CA GLU A 19 5.66 20.11 25.14
C GLU A 19 4.77 19.82 26.35
N LEU A 20 5.27 20.04 27.57
CA LEU A 20 4.51 19.84 28.80
C LEU A 20 3.31 20.80 28.86
N ALA A 21 3.52 22.10 28.59
CA ALA A 21 2.45 23.09 28.58
C ALA A 21 1.35 22.74 27.57
N LEU A 22 1.71 22.32 26.35
CA LEU A 22 0.76 21.89 25.33
C LEU A 22 -0.01 20.63 25.75
N ARG A 23 0.66 19.67 26.42
CA ARG A 23 -0.01 18.47 26.95
C ARG A 23 -1.02 18.80 28.04
N VAL A 24 -0.64 19.66 28.99
CA VAL A 24 -1.53 20.09 30.08
C VAL A 24 -2.73 20.88 29.54
N ALA A 25 -2.51 21.70 28.51
CA ALA A 25 -3.58 22.41 27.81
C ALA A 25 -4.47 21.52 26.91
N GLY A 26 -4.19 20.22 26.82
CA GLY A 26 -4.96 19.30 25.98
C GLY A 26 -4.77 19.49 24.47
N TYR A 27 -3.70 20.16 24.04
CA TYR A 27 -3.43 20.42 22.63
C TYR A 27 -3.03 19.14 21.88
N GLY A 28 -3.47 19.05 20.61
CA GLY A 28 -3.08 17.98 19.69
C GLY A 28 -3.98 16.74 19.71
N TYR A 29 -3.48 15.62 19.19
CA TYR A 29 -4.22 14.35 19.10
C TYR A 29 -3.34 13.12 19.39
N PRO A 30 -3.87 12.04 19.97
CA PRO A 30 -3.10 10.80 20.18
C PRO A 30 -2.63 10.23 18.84
N THR A 31 -1.44 9.64 18.82
CA THR A 31 -0.78 9.16 17.59
C THR A 31 -0.59 7.66 17.53
N SER A 32 -0.92 6.95 18.61
CA SER A 32 -0.97 5.49 18.63
C SER A 32 -2.12 4.98 17.76
N PHE A 33 -1.97 3.80 17.18
CA PHE A 33 -3.05 3.12 16.47
C PHE A 33 -4.11 2.64 17.46
N PHE A 34 -3.69 2.09 18.61
CA PHE A 34 -4.61 1.63 19.64
C PHE A 34 -4.77 2.63 20.78
N LEU A 35 -5.99 2.79 21.26
CA LEU A 35 -6.35 3.52 22.48
C LEU A 35 -6.90 2.53 23.50
N ARG A 36 -6.40 2.59 24.74
CA ARG A 36 -6.90 1.76 25.84
C ARG A 36 -8.14 2.41 26.43
N THR A 37 -9.23 1.66 26.58
CA THR A 37 -10.50 2.14 27.16
C THR A 37 -11.21 1.03 27.95
N ARG A 38 -12.38 1.33 28.52
CA ARG A 38 -13.26 0.35 29.15
C ARG A 38 -14.62 0.30 28.46
N ILE A 39 -15.07 -0.90 28.10
CA ILE A 39 -16.41 -1.17 27.57
C ILE A 39 -17.03 -2.27 28.42
N ASN A 40 -18.22 -2.04 28.98
CA ASN A 40 -18.94 -3.00 29.85
C ASN A 40 -18.06 -3.58 30.98
N GLY A 41 -17.23 -2.74 31.62
CA GLY A 41 -16.32 -3.13 32.70
C GLY A 41 -15.04 -3.85 32.27
N ARG A 42 -14.90 -4.21 30.99
CA ARG A 42 -13.69 -4.86 30.46
C ARG A 42 -12.70 -3.85 29.90
N THR A 43 -11.42 -4.12 30.08
CA THR A 43 -10.36 -3.27 29.53
C THR A 43 -10.05 -3.72 28.11
N VAL A 44 -10.27 -2.83 27.15
CA VAL A 44 -10.11 -3.12 25.73
C VAL A 44 -9.19 -2.09 25.07
N TYR A 45 -8.68 -2.46 23.91
CA TYR A 45 -8.10 -1.56 22.95
C TYR A 45 -9.08 -1.30 21.81
N ILE A 46 -9.27 -0.03 21.48
CA ILE A 46 -10.00 0.41 20.30
C ILE A 46 -9.06 1.10 19.32
N GLU A 47 -9.46 1.23 18.07
CA GLU A 47 -8.75 2.00 17.06
C GLU A 47 -8.74 3.51 17.38
N ASN A 48 -7.71 4.20 16.91
CA ASN A 48 -7.63 5.65 16.96
C ASN A 48 -8.07 6.24 15.61
N GLN A 49 -9.29 6.79 15.57
CA GLN A 49 -9.84 7.50 14.41
C GLN A 49 -8.99 8.70 13.94
N LYS A 50 -8.04 9.18 14.75
CA LYS A 50 -7.10 10.27 14.38
C LYS A 50 -5.73 9.77 13.90
N PHE A 51 -5.50 8.45 13.84
CA PHE A 51 -4.20 7.88 13.46
C PHE A 51 -3.71 8.37 12.09
N GLY A 52 -4.62 8.49 11.11
CA GLY A 52 -4.30 8.92 9.75
C GLY A 52 -3.75 10.34 9.64
N LEU A 53 -4.03 11.24 10.60
CA LEU A 53 -3.52 12.62 10.58
C LEU A 53 -1.98 12.70 10.60
N ARG A 54 -1.31 11.61 10.98
CA ARG A 54 0.15 11.51 10.91
C ARG A 54 0.67 11.44 9.47
N PHE A 55 -0.10 10.81 8.59
CA PHE A 55 0.34 10.42 7.24
C PHE A 55 -0.33 11.23 6.13
N PHE A 56 -1.52 11.76 6.40
CA PHE A 56 -2.33 12.48 5.43
C PHE A 56 -2.53 13.95 5.82
N PRO A 57 -2.74 14.85 4.84
CA PRO A 57 -3.37 16.13 5.09
C PRO A 57 -4.74 15.94 5.74
N ALA A 58 -5.11 16.78 6.69
CA ALA A 58 -6.34 16.62 7.49
C ALA A 58 -7.62 16.42 6.66
N ALA A 59 -7.76 17.12 5.52
CA ALA A 59 -8.93 17.02 4.64
C ALA A 59 -9.02 15.69 3.86
N LEU A 60 -7.91 14.96 3.74
CA LEU A 60 -7.79 13.71 3.01
C LEU A 60 -7.47 12.54 3.94
N ALA A 61 -7.48 12.77 5.26
CA ALA A 61 -7.10 11.76 6.21
C ALA A 61 -8.11 10.61 6.20
N ARG A 62 -7.56 9.39 6.13
CA ARG A 62 -8.31 8.16 6.35
C ARG A 62 -8.31 7.81 7.83
N SER A 63 -9.28 7.01 8.22
CA SER A 63 -9.36 6.42 9.55
C SER A 63 -9.36 4.91 9.46
N PRO A 64 -8.87 4.21 10.50
CA PRO A 64 -9.04 2.76 10.60
C PRO A 64 -10.52 2.39 10.73
N SER A 65 -10.87 1.19 10.28
CA SER A 65 -12.18 0.60 10.59
C SER A 65 -12.32 0.31 12.08
N PRO A 66 -13.55 0.27 12.62
CA PRO A 66 -13.79 -0.05 14.02
C PRO A 66 -13.16 -1.37 14.46
N VAL A 67 -12.41 -1.34 15.56
CA VAL A 67 -11.75 -2.51 16.17
C VAL A 67 -12.03 -2.49 17.67
N VAL A 68 -12.40 -3.64 18.22
CA VAL A 68 -12.42 -3.85 19.66
C VAL A 68 -11.63 -5.11 19.97
N MET A 69 -10.54 -4.94 20.73
CA MET A 69 -9.65 -6.03 21.12
C MET A 69 -9.52 -6.07 22.64
N GLU A 70 -9.84 -7.19 23.26
CA GLU A 70 -9.63 -7.37 24.71
C GLU A 70 -8.14 -7.18 25.04
N ALA A 71 -7.84 -6.36 26.05
CA ALA A 71 -6.47 -6.03 26.39
C ALA A 71 -5.72 -7.25 26.96
N ASP A 72 -6.42 -8.06 27.74
CA ASP A 72 -5.90 -9.30 28.31
C ASP A 72 -6.36 -10.47 27.45
N LYS A 73 -5.40 -11.18 26.86
CA LYS A 73 -5.66 -12.36 26.03
C LYS A 73 -5.97 -13.58 26.91
N THR A 74 -7.04 -14.30 26.60
CA THR A 74 -7.40 -15.53 27.32
C THR A 74 -6.52 -16.71 26.91
N ALA A 75 -6.30 -17.68 27.81
CA ALA A 75 -5.39 -18.80 27.60
C ALA A 75 -5.78 -19.73 26.43
N ASN A 76 -7.06 -19.77 26.06
CA ASN A 76 -7.58 -20.54 24.92
C ASN A 76 -7.74 -19.70 23.63
N SER A 77 -7.22 -18.47 23.59
CA SER A 77 -7.29 -17.61 22.42
C SER A 77 -6.06 -17.72 21.53
N TYR A 78 -6.27 -17.70 20.21
CA TYR A 78 -5.25 -17.52 19.20
C TYR A 78 -5.48 -16.20 18.45
N ARG A 79 -4.62 -15.21 18.68
CA ARG A 79 -4.76 -13.84 18.20
C ARG A 79 -3.96 -13.61 16.92
N ILE A 80 -4.67 -13.27 15.86
CA ILE A 80 -4.12 -13.02 14.53
C ILE A 80 -4.25 -11.54 14.23
N PHE A 81 -3.15 -10.86 13.86
CA PHE A 81 -3.22 -9.51 13.31
C PHE A 81 -3.15 -9.56 11.79
N LEU A 82 -4.15 -8.98 11.13
CA LEU A 82 -4.14 -8.78 9.68
C LEU A 82 -3.66 -7.36 9.37
N LEU A 83 -2.45 -7.26 8.83
CA LEU A 83 -1.81 -6.00 8.46
C LEU A 83 -1.90 -5.81 6.94
N GLY A 84 -2.26 -4.61 6.52
CA GLY A 84 -2.30 -4.28 5.11
C GLY A 84 -3.00 -2.98 4.82
N GLU A 85 -3.53 -2.92 3.60
CA GLU A 85 -4.14 -1.74 3.01
C GLU A 85 -5.64 -1.98 2.79
N SER A 86 -6.28 -1.26 1.86
CA SER A 86 -7.71 -1.43 1.55
C SER A 86 -8.10 -2.86 1.17
N ALA A 87 -7.26 -3.56 0.39
CA ALA A 87 -7.51 -4.96 0.01
C ALA A 87 -7.46 -5.95 1.18
N ALA A 88 -6.55 -5.74 2.14
CA ALA A 88 -6.52 -6.54 3.36
C ALA A 88 -7.66 -6.19 4.31
N LEU A 89 -8.08 -4.91 4.31
CA LEU A 89 -9.22 -4.44 5.09
C LEU A 89 -10.54 -5.09 4.61
N GLY A 90 -10.65 -5.39 3.32
CA GLY A 90 -11.88 -5.85 2.68
C GLY A 90 -12.73 -4.71 2.15
N ASP A 91 -12.12 -3.59 1.72
CA ASP A 91 -12.86 -2.55 1.00
C ASP A 91 -13.59 -3.17 -0.21
N PRO A 92 -14.82 -2.74 -0.54
CA PRO A 92 -15.56 -1.62 0.08
C PRO A 92 -16.36 -2.00 1.34
N ASP A 93 -16.47 -3.29 1.67
CA ASP A 93 -17.25 -3.75 2.83
C ASP A 93 -16.43 -4.69 3.74
N PRO A 94 -15.76 -4.14 4.77
CA PRO A 94 -14.91 -4.91 5.67
C PRO A 94 -15.63 -6.06 6.40
N ALA A 95 -16.97 -6.06 6.45
CA ALA A 95 -17.74 -7.17 7.00
C ALA A 95 -17.55 -8.47 6.20
N TYR A 96 -17.19 -8.36 4.92
CA TYR A 96 -16.86 -9.46 4.01
C TYR A 96 -15.36 -9.52 3.70
N GLY A 97 -14.51 -8.87 4.50
CA GLY A 97 -13.06 -8.92 4.32
C GLY A 97 -12.47 -10.32 4.60
N CYS A 98 -11.31 -10.61 4.02
CA CYS A 98 -10.64 -11.92 4.17
C CYS A 98 -10.34 -12.28 5.63
N GLY A 99 -10.12 -11.29 6.50
CA GLY A 99 -9.95 -11.52 7.94
C GLY A 99 -11.18 -12.15 8.60
N ARG A 100 -12.39 -11.78 8.15
CA ARG A 100 -13.63 -12.34 8.69
C ARG A 100 -13.83 -13.79 8.23
N TYR A 101 -13.58 -14.08 6.96
CA TYR A 101 -13.59 -15.46 6.45
C TYR A 101 -12.56 -16.33 7.18
N LEU A 102 -11.34 -15.83 7.37
CA LEU A 102 -10.28 -16.54 8.08
C LEU A 102 -10.72 -16.92 9.50
N GLU A 103 -11.32 -15.98 10.24
CA GLU A 103 -11.79 -16.22 11.61
C GLU A 103 -12.83 -17.33 11.68
N VAL A 104 -13.84 -17.27 10.79
CA VAL A 104 -14.92 -18.27 10.72
C VAL A 104 -14.37 -19.65 10.37
N LEU A 105 -13.57 -19.74 9.30
CA LEU A 105 -13.01 -21.01 8.82
C LEU A 105 -12.08 -21.66 9.85
N LEU A 106 -11.27 -20.88 10.56
CA LEU A 106 -10.42 -21.39 11.65
C LEU A 106 -11.24 -21.87 12.85
N GLY A 107 -12.28 -21.12 13.22
CA GLY A 107 -13.19 -21.48 14.31
C GLY A 107 -13.92 -22.80 14.04
N GLU A 108 -14.40 -23.00 12.82
CA GLU A 108 -15.02 -24.27 12.41
C GLU A 108 -14.01 -25.43 12.39
N ARG A 109 -12.78 -25.18 11.91
CA ARG A 109 -11.76 -26.22 11.81
C ARG A 109 -11.19 -26.64 13.17
N TYR A 110 -11.12 -25.72 14.13
CA TYR A 110 -10.52 -25.96 15.46
C TYR A 110 -11.43 -25.44 16.59
N PRO A 111 -12.53 -26.13 16.92
CA PRO A 111 -13.56 -25.63 17.84
C PRO A 111 -13.10 -25.45 19.29
N GLY A 112 -11.96 -26.05 19.69
CA GLY A 112 -11.37 -25.88 21.02
C GLY A 112 -10.56 -24.58 21.20
N THR A 113 -10.33 -23.84 20.11
CA THR A 113 -9.52 -22.61 20.10
C THR A 113 -10.38 -21.42 19.74
N ARG A 114 -10.30 -20.34 20.53
CA ARG A 114 -10.96 -19.08 20.20
C ARG A 114 -10.04 -18.24 19.32
N PHE A 115 -10.31 -18.18 18.01
CA PHE A 115 -9.57 -17.27 17.14
C PHE A 115 -10.06 -15.83 17.33
N GLU A 116 -9.11 -14.90 17.38
CA GLU A 116 -9.35 -13.46 17.39
C GLU A 116 -8.61 -12.87 16.18
N VAL A 117 -9.32 -12.62 15.08
CA VAL A 117 -8.70 -11.99 13.89
C VAL A 117 -8.90 -10.48 13.96
N ILE A 118 -7.85 -9.77 14.34
CA ILE A 118 -7.84 -8.33 14.50
C ILE A 118 -7.33 -7.68 13.21
N CYS A 119 -8.25 -7.17 12.41
CA CYS A 119 -7.91 -6.40 11.21
C CYS A 119 -7.39 -5.01 11.60
N VAL A 120 -6.11 -4.76 11.34
CA VAL A 120 -5.46 -3.45 11.55
C VAL A 120 -5.05 -2.81 10.22
N ALA A 121 -5.59 -3.33 9.13
CA ALA A 121 -5.45 -2.76 7.80
C ALA A 121 -6.26 -1.45 7.68
N MET A 122 -5.85 -0.60 6.75
CA MET A 122 -6.44 0.73 6.60
C MET A 122 -6.38 1.19 5.14
N THR A 123 -7.42 1.87 4.68
CA THR A 123 -7.49 2.38 3.30
C THR A 123 -6.41 3.42 3.03
N ALA A 124 -5.85 3.39 1.81
CA ALA A 124 -4.88 4.35 1.27
C ALA A 124 -3.54 4.49 2.02
N ILE A 125 -3.31 3.74 3.10
CA ILE A 125 -1.98 3.68 3.72
C ILE A 125 -1.05 2.78 2.94
N ASN A 126 0.24 2.84 3.27
CA ASN A 126 1.30 1.97 2.77
C ASN A 126 2.23 1.56 3.92
N SER A 127 3.34 0.89 3.60
CA SER A 127 4.32 0.35 4.55
C SER A 127 4.90 1.37 5.54
N HIS A 128 4.89 2.67 5.23
CA HIS A 128 5.30 3.71 6.17
C HIS A 128 4.36 3.83 7.37
N ALA A 129 3.06 3.61 7.17
CA ALA A 129 2.06 3.61 8.23
C ALA A 129 1.84 2.21 8.84
N ILE A 130 2.01 1.15 8.05
CA ILE A 130 1.94 -0.23 8.58
C ILE A 130 3.05 -0.49 9.60
N LEU A 131 4.26 0.06 9.40
CA LEU A 131 5.36 -0.14 10.34
C LEU A 131 5.06 0.29 11.80
N PRO A 132 4.56 1.51 12.08
CA PRO A 132 4.16 1.86 13.44
C PRO A 132 2.97 1.05 13.96
N ILE A 133 2.02 0.63 13.11
CA ILE A 133 0.95 -0.29 13.51
C ILE A 133 1.54 -1.62 13.99
N ALA A 134 2.43 -2.23 13.19
CA ALA A 134 3.13 -3.47 13.54
C ALA A 134 3.92 -3.34 14.85
N ARG A 135 4.53 -2.18 15.10
CA ARG A 135 5.24 -1.92 16.37
C ARG A 135 4.31 -1.97 17.57
N GLU A 136 3.07 -1.50 17.44
CA GLU A 136 2.08 -1.62 18.52
C GLU A 136 1.55 -3.05 18.63
N CYS A 137 1.27 -3.73 17.52
CA CYS A 137 0.85 -5.14 17.53
C CYS A 137 1.88 -6.06 18.21
N ALA A 138 3.17 -5.74 18.10
CA ALA A 138 4.26 -6.48 18.76
C ALA A 138 4.18 -6.49 20.29
N GLN A 139 3.34 -5.64 20.88
CA GLN A 139 3.15 -5.51 22.32
C GLN A 139 1.75 -5.97 22.76
N ARG A 140 1.06 -6.78 21.94
CA ARG A 140 -0.37 -7.13 22.12
C ARG A 140 -0.68 -8.62 21.98
N ASP A 141 0.29 -9.45 22.32
CA ASP A 141 0.13 -10.91 22.45
C ASP A 141 -0.39 -11.61 21.18
N GLY A 142 0.00 -11.13 20.00
CA GLY A 142 -0.30 -11.79 18.74
C GLY A 142 0.45 -13.12 18.61
N ASP A 143 -0.21 -14.15 18.07
CA ASP A 143 0.42 -15.43 17.75
C ASP A 143 0.86 -15.51 16.29
N LEU A 144 0.08 -14.84 15.42
CA LEU A 144 0.30 -14.80 13.99
C LEU A 144 0.05 -13.40 13.44
N TRP A 145 0.91 -12.94 12.53
CA TRP A 145 0.61 -11.82 11.65
C TRP A 145 0.42 -12.31 10.22
N VAL A 146 -0.62 -11.82 9.56
CA VAL A 146 -0.82 -11.97 8.12
C VAL A 146 -0.59 -10.61 7.48
N ILE A 147 0.33 -10.52 6.53
CA ILE A 147 0.71 -9.27 5.88
C ILE A 147 0.37 -9.34 4.39
N TYR A 148 -0.56 -8.48 3.96
CA TYR A 148 -0.99 -8.30 2.58
C TYR A 148 -0.94 -6.81 2.23
N ALA A 149 0.20 -6.35 1.70
CA ALA A 149 0.49 -4.93 1.48
C ALA A 149 1.41 -4.72 0.27
N GLY A 150 1.18 -3.64 -0.48
CA GLY A 150 2.00 -3.32 -1.65
C GLY A 150 1.32 -2.43 -2.69
N ASN A 151 -0.01 -2.44 -2.75
CA ASN A 151 -0.79 -1.72 -3.78
C ASN A 151 -0.59 -0.20 -3.70
N ASN A 152 -0.49 0.34 -2.49
CA ASN A 152 -0.40 1.78 -2.29
C ASN A 152 1.04 2.29 -2.11
N GLU A 153 2.08 1.49 -2.33
CA GLU A 153 3.46 1.96 -2.09
C GLU A 153 3.81 3.18 -2.96
N MET A 154 3.33 3.20 -4.21
CA MET A 154 3.62 4.30 -5.14
C MET A 154 2.73 5.52 -4.94
N VAL A 155 1.46 5.34 -4.59
CA VAL A 155 0.43 6.41 -4.54
C VAL A 155 0.09 6.87 -3.12
N GLY A 156 0.33 6.01 -2.12
CA GLY A 156 0.11 6.28 -0.70
C GLY A 156 1.05 7.34 -0.14
N PRO A 157 0.99 7.64 1.17
CA PRO A 157 1.82 8.64 1.82
C PRO A 157 3.31 8.48 1.50
N PHE A 158 3.96 9.57 1.08
CA PHE A 158 5.38 9.60 0.70
C PHE A 158 5.75 8.77 -0.54
N GLY A 159 4.78 8.23 -1.27
CA GLY A 159 4.99 7.55 -2.55
C GLY A 159 5.45 8.50 -3.66
N ALA A 160 5.91 7.94 -4.78
CA ALA A 160 6.37 8.72 -5.94
C ALA A 160 5.22 9.43 -6.67
N GLY A 161 4.05 8.79 -6.76
CA GLY A 161 2.82 9.34 -7.35
C GLY A 161 1.86 9.93 -6.31
N THR A 162 2.32 10.25 -5.10
CA THR A 162 1.43 10.66 -4.01
C THR A 162 0.82 12.04 -4.21
N ILE A 163 -0.44 12.20 -3.81
CA ILE A 163 -1.11 13.51 -3.63
C ILE A 163 -1.07 14.00 -2.17
N PHE A 164 -0.58 13.18 -1.24
CA PHE A 164 -0.70 13.43 0.19
C PHE A 164 0.44 14.28 0.77
N GLY A 165 1.39 14.73 -0.05
CA GLY A 165 2.52 15.53 0.38
C GLY A 165 3.71 15.45 -0.58
N PRO A 166 4.94 15.67 -0.10
CA PRO A 166 6.15 15.55 -0.91
C PRO A 166 6.29 14.15 -1.53
N ARG A 167 6.71 14.09 -2.80
CA ARG A 167 6.89 12.85 -3.57
C ARG A 167 8.23 12.18 -3.28
N ALA A 168 8.20 10.96 -2.74
CA ALA A 168 9.38 10.15 -2.39
C ALA A 168 10.55 10.93 -1.74
N PRO A 169 10.33 11.69 -0.65
CA PRO A 169 11.40 12.37 0.09
C PRO A 169 12.35 11.36 0.74
N GLY A 170 13.55 11.80 1.13
CA GLY A 170 14.54 10.92 1.77
C GLY A 170 14.00 10.23 3.03
N LEU A 171 14.29 8.94 3.21
CA LEU A 171 13.74 8.12 4.31
C LEU A 171 13.99 8.74 5.69
N ALA A 172 15.18 9.30 5.94
CA ALA A 172 15.50 9.96 7.20
C ALA A 172 14.57 11.15 7.48
N LEU A 173 14.24 11.95 6.46
CA LEU A 173 13.29 13.06 6.56
C LEU A 173 11.88 12.55 6.85
N ILE A 174 11.44 11.48 6.18
CA ILE A 174 10.15 10.83 6.48
C ILE A 174 10.09 10.41 7.95
N ARG A 175 11.12 9.71 8.45
CA ARG A 175 11.17 9.27 9.85
C ARG A 175 11.18 10.44 10.83
N ALA A 176 11.98 11.47 10.57
CA ALA A 176 12.07 12.65 11.40
C ALA A 176 10.72 13.39 11.46
N ALA A 177 10.06 13.58 10.31
CA ALA A 177 8.74 14.20 10.24
C ALA A 177 7.68 13.38 11.00
N LEU A 178 7.63 12.06 10.79
CA LEU A 178 6.70 11.17 11.50
C LEU A 178 6.97 11.10 13.02
N ALA A 179 8.23 11.22 13.44
CA ALA A 179 8.62 11.28 14.85
C ALA A 179 8.23 12.62 15.46
N ALA A 180 8.49 13.75 14.79
CA ALA A 180 8.06 15.07 15.23
C ALA A 180 6.54 15.11 15.46
N LYS A 181 5.74 14.51 14.56
CA LYS A 181 4.28 14.41 14.70
C LYS A 181 3.80 13.63 15.93
N THR A 182 4.66 12.86 16.60
CA THR A 182 4.31 12.20 17.89
C THR A 182 4.39 13.14 19.10
N THR A 183 4.99 14.31 18.94
CA THR A 183 5.08 15.35 19.97
C THR A 183 4.00 16.42 19.76
N ARG A 184 3.57 17.10 20.83
CA ARG A 184 2.65 18.24 20.72
C ARG A 184 3.30 19.43 20.04
N VAL A 185 4.58 19.67 20.31
CA VAL A 185 5.35 20.73 19.62
C VAL A 185 5.39 20.47 18.12
N GLY A 186 5.69 19.24 17.69
CA GLY A 186 5.69 18.91 16.26
C GLY A 186 4.32 19.01 15.61
N GLN A 187 3.24 18.66 16.32
CA GLN A 187 1.87 18.89 15.84
C GLN A 187 1.54 20.39 15.71
N LEU A 188 2.03 21.22 16.63
CA LEU A 188 1.90 22.68 16.54
C LEU A 188 2.65 23.23 15.33
N LEU A 189 3.89 22.78 15.11
CA LEU A 189 4.68 23.17 13.95
C LEU A 189 4.02 22.75 12.63
N ASP A 190 3.50 21.53 12.55
CA ASP A 190 2.76 21.02 11.38
C ASP A 190 1.52 21.88 11.09
N ALA A 191 0.78 22.27 12.14
CA ALA A 191 -0.39 23.15 12.00
C ALA A 191 -0.01 24.57 11.55
N LEU A 192 1.08 25.13 12.07
CA LEU A 192 1.58 26.45 11.68
C LEU A 192 2.10 26.47 10.24
N LEU A 193 2.92 25.48 9.87
CA LEU A 193 3.40 25.31 8.49
C LEU A 193 2.23 25.15 7.53
N GLY A 194 1.24 24.33 7.87
CA GLY A 194 0.03 24.15 7.08
C GLY A 194 -0.76 25.45 6.85
N ARG A 195 -0.76 26.39 7.80
CA ARG A 195 -1.39 27.72 7.62
C ARG A 195 -0.56 28.64 6.71
N LEU A 196 0.77 28.59 6.83
CA LEU A 196 1.66 29.42 6.03
C LEU A 196 1.70 28.98 4.56
N THR A 197 1.62 27.68 4.29
CA THR A 197 1.75 27.14 2.92
C THR A 197 0.44 27.11 2.14
N ARG A 198 -0.74 27.10 2.81
CA ARG A 198 -2.02 26.82 2.13
C ARG A 198 -2.72 28.03 1.50
N GLY A 199 -2.24 29.26 1.70
CA GLY A 199 -3.03 30.43 1.28
C GLY A 199 -4.46 30.38 1.85
N SER A 200 -5.40 31.16 1.31
CA SER A 200 -6.79 31.21 1.76
C SER A 200 -7.68 30.07 1.22
N SER A 201 -7.14 29.12 0.46
CA SER A 201 -7.96 28.07 -0.18
C SER A 201 -8.06 26.80 0.68
N THR A 202 -9.30 26.37 0.92
CA THR A 202 -9.60 25.08 1.55
C THR A 202 -9.19 23.94 0.61
N PRO A 203 -8.43 22.93 1.07
CA PRO A 203 -8.13 21.77 0.24
C PRO A 203 -9.43 21.08 -0.20
N PRO A 204 -9.53 20.60 -1.44
CA PRO A 204 -10.71 19.88 -1.88
C PRO A 204 -10.90 18.61 -1.03
N PRO A 205 -12.16 18.23 -0.71
CA PRO A 205 -12.44 16.93 -0.12
C PRO A 205 -12.00 15.82 -1.07
N TRP A 206 -11.92 14.58 -0.54
CA TRP A 206 -11.57 13.43 -1.36
C TRP A 206 -12.49 13.29 -2.59
N GLY A 207 -11.90 13.39 -3.79
CA GLY A 207 -12.57 13.32 -5.09
C GLY A 207 -12.35 12.01 -5.84
N GLY A 208 -11.94 10.94 -5.16
CA GLY A 208 -11.63 9.65 -5.79
C GLY A 208 -10.26 9.60 -6.47
N MET A 209 -10.03 8.51 -7.21
CA MET A 209 -8.75 8.28 -7.92
C MET A 209 -8.44 9.34 -8.98
N GLY A 210 -9.44 10.08 -9.47
CA GLY A 210 -9.25 11.20 -10.41
C GLY A 210 -8.34 12.31 -9.89
N MET A 211 -8.17 12.44 -8.56
CA MET A 211 -7.21 13.39 -7.97
C MET A 211 -5.75 13.12 -8.36
N PHE A 212 -5.43 11.88 -8.79
CA PHE A 212 -4.07 11.48 -9.11
C PHE A 212 -3.68 11.73 -10.58
N LEU A 213 -4.60 12.18 -11.45
CA LEU A 213 -4.33 12.33 -12.89
C LEU A 213 -3.11 13.21 -13.21
N GLY A 214 -2.79 14.21 -12.38
CA GLY A 214 -1.60 15.07 -12.50
C GLY A 214 -0.33 14.52 -11.80
N HIS A 215 -0.37 13.28 -11.30
CA HIS A 215 0.66 12.64 -10.50
C HIS A 215 1.22 11.37 -11.15
N GLN A 216 1.14 11.30 -12.49
CA GLN A 216 1.67 10.19 -13.27
C GLN A 216 3.19 10.05 -13.10
N ILE A 217 3.67 8.81 -13.07
CA ILE A 217 5.08 8.45 -12.94
C ILE A 217 5.51 7.48 -14.04
N ARG A 218 6.67 7.71 -14.65
CA ARG A 218 7.23 6.79 -15.65
C ARG A 218 7.88 5.57 -14.99
N PRO A 219 8.05 4.45 -15.70
CA PRO A 219 8.78 3.28 -15.19
C PRO A 219 10.21 3.59 -14.73
N ASP A 220 10.90 4.52 -15.41
CA ASP A 220 12.28 4.94 -15.12
C ASP A 220 12.41 6.03 -14.05
N ASP A 221 11.29 6.51 -13.47
CA ASP A 221 11.31 7.59 -12.48
C ASP A 221 12.17 7.21 -11.25
N PRO A 222 13.20 8.00 -10.89
CA PRO A 222 14.06 7.72 -9.74
C PRO A 222 13.32 7.61 -8.40
N GLY A 223 12.13 8.21 -8.30
CA GLY A 223 11.20 8.08 -7.19
C GLY A 223 10.70 6.66 -7.00
N ARG A 224 10.43 5.90 -8.07
CA ARG A 224 10.05 4.47 -7.97
C ARG A 224 11.14 3.65 -7.30
N GLN A 225 12.39 3.87 -7.70
CA GLN A 225 13.54 3.19 -7.09
C GLN A 225 13.72 3.54 -5.60
N ARG A 226 13.38 4.77 -5.19
CA ARG A 226 13.34 5.14 -3.77
C ARG A 226 12.22 4.39 -3.04
N VAL A 227 11.01 4.37 -3.59
CA VAL A 227 9.86 3.66 -3.02
C VAL A 227 10.14 2.17 -2.84
N TYR A 228 10.70 1.47 -3.83
CA TYR A 228 11.08 0.06 -3.69
C TYR A 228 12.06 -0.17 -2.52
N ARG A 229 13.05 0.71 -2.34
CA ARG A 229 13.97 0.63 -1.20
C ARG A 229 13.27 0.90 0.12
N TYR A 230 12.31 1.82 0.16
CA TYR A 230 11.53 2.12 1.36
C TYR A 230 10.63 0.96 1.74
N PHE A 231 9.90 0.39 0.77
CA PHE A 231 9.05 -0.77 0.98
C PHE A 231 9.85 -1.95 1.52
N ARG A 232 10.96 -2.32 0.87
CA ARG A 232 11.85 -3.38 1.38
C ARG A 232 12.30 -3.10 2.81
N ASN A 233 12.79 -1.89 3.08
CA ASN A 233 13.27 -1.52 4.41
C ASN A 233 12.16 -1.55 5.47
N ASN A 234 10.95 -1.10 5.13
CA ASN A 234 9.79 -1.12 6.02
C ASN A 234 9.35 -2.56 6.29
N LEU A 235 9.23 -3.39 5.25
CA LEU A 235 8.81 -4.79 5.36
C LEU A 235 9.79 -5.60 6.20
N GLU A 236 11.11 -5.45 5.97
CA GLU A 236 12.13 -6.07 6.82
C GLU A 236 12.03 -5.63 8.29
N GLN A 237 11.73 -4.35 8.54
CA GLN A 237 11.54 -3.86 9.91
C GLN A 237 10.27 -4.43 10.56
N ILE A 238 9.18 -4.55 9.82
CA ILE A 238 7.94 -5.21 10.27
C ILE A 238 8.24 -6.66 10.65
N VAL A 239 8.92 -7.40 9.76
CA VAL A 239 9.32 -8.79 10.02
C VAL A 239 10.20 -8.90 11.28
N ARG A 240 11.21 -8.03 11.41
CA ARG A 240 12.07 -8.00 12.60
C ARG A 240 11.30 -7.68 13.89
N LEU A 241 10.28 -6.83 13.84
CA LEU A 241 9.43 -6.54 15.00
C LEU A 241 8.63 -7.77 15.42
N GLY A 242 7.95 -8.43 14.48
CA GLY A 242 7.19 -9.66 14.76
C GLY A 242 8.08 -10.76 15.34
N ARG A 243 9.26 -10.96 14.75
CA ARG A 243 10.24 -11.95 15.24
C ARG A 243 10.71 -11.69 16.67
N ARG A 244 11.03 -10.44 17.01
CA ARG A 244 11.45 -10.09 18.38
C ARG A 244 10.33 -10.29 19.39
N ALA A 245 9.09 -10.15 18.95
CA ALA A 245 7.90 -10.45 19.76
C ALA A 245 7.53 -11.95 19.78
N GLY A 246 8.31 -12.82 19.12
CA GLY A 246 8.03 -14.26 19.07
C GLY A 246 6.87 -14.66 18.15
N VAL A 247 6.36 -13.73 17.34
CA VAL A 247 5.17 -13.90 16.49
C VAL A 247 5.53 -14.63 15.21
N LYS A 248 4.72 -15.61 14.80
CA LYS A 248 4.81 -16.22 13.47
C LYS A 248 4.20 -15.29 12.43
N MET A 249 4.67 -15.33 11.19
CA MET A 249 4.22 -14.40 10.17
C MET A 249 3.96 -15.11 8.85
N VAL A 250 2.90 -14.71 8.17
CA VAL A 250 2.62 -15.06 6.77
C VAL A 250 2.78 -13.79 5.94
N LEU A 251 3.71 -13.81 4.98
CA LEU A 251 3.89 -12.76 3.99
C LEU A 251 3.26 -13.21 2.68
N SER A 252 2.23 -12.50 2.25
CA SER A 252 1.56 -12.76 0.97
C SER A 252 2.10 -11.84 -0.11
N ASN A 253 2.41 -12.39 -1.29
CA ASN A 253 2.42 -11.55 -2.49
C ASN A 253 0.99 -11.01 -2.75
N VAL A 254 0.91 -9.95 -3.54
CA VAL A 254 -0.32 -9.17 -3.73
C VAL A 254 -0.80 -9.39 -5.16
N ALA A 255 -1.97 -10.01 -5.28
CA ALA A 255 -2.65 -10.21 -6.54
C ALA A 255 -3.48 -8.97 -6.92
N SER A 256 -3.72 -8.82 -8.22
CA SER A 256 -4.50 -7.73 -8.80
C SER A 256 -5.30 -8.20 -10.00
N ASN A 257 -6.37 -7.49 -10.33
CA ASN A 257 -7.06 -7.67 -11.61
C ASN A 257 -6.13 -7.27 -12.76
N LEU A 258 -5.93 -8.20 -13.69
CA LEU A 258 -5.06 -8.04 -14.85
C LEU A 258 -5.90 -7.82 -16.12
N LYS A 259 -6.70 -8.81 -16.53
CA LYS A 259 -7.36 -8.80 -17.85
C LYS A 259 -8.58 -7.89 -17.96
N ASP A 260 -9.19 -7.53 -16.84
CA ASP A 260 -10.42 -6.71 -16.78
C ASP A 260 -10.17 -5.36 -16.07
N CYS A 261 -8.91 -4.94 -16.02
CA CYS A 261 -8.49 -3.67 -15.43
C CYS A 261 -7.39 -3.03 -16.29
N PRO A 262 -7.77 -2.17 -17.27
CA PRO A 262 -6.82 -1.44 -18.08
C PRO A 262 -5.95 -0.53 -17.22
N PRO A 263 -4.74 -0.16 -17.68
CA PRO A 263 -3.89 0.77 -16.96
C PRO A 263 -4.59 2.13 -16.79
N PHE A 264 -4.40 2.75 -15.62
CA PHE A 264 -5.04 4.01 -15.27
C PHE A 264 -4.45 5.21 -16.03
N ALA A 265 -3.18 5.12 -16.44
CA ALA A 265 -2.56 6.05 -17.36
C ALA A 265 -1.39 5.41 -18.12
N SER A 266 -1.05 5.99 -19.26
CA SER A 266 0.11 5.57 -20.07
C SER A 266 1.00 6.77 -20.38
N LEU A 267 2.30 6.58 -20.21
CA LEU A 267 3.32 7.54 -20.61
C LEU A 267 4.31 6.85 -21.53
N HIS A 268 4.66 7.51 -22.62
CA HIS A 268 5.77 7.05 -23.46
C HIS A 268 7.10 7.11 -22.73
N SER A 269 8.00 6.23 -23.15
CA SER A 269 9.40 6.25 -22.70
C SER A 269 10.02 7.63 -22.91
N ALA A 270 10.82 8.07 -21.94
CA ALA A 270 11.54 9.34 -22.02
C ALA A 270 12.53 9.39 -23.20
N ASN A 271 12.95 8.21 -23.69
CA ASN A 271 13.93 8.06 -24.76
C ASN A 271 13.30 7.94 -26.16
N LEU A 272 11.97 8.00 -26.28
CA LEU A 272 11.29 7.86 -27.58
C LEU A 272 11.47 9.13 -28.43
N ARG A 273 12.17 9.00 -29.57
CA ARG A 273 12.35 10.10 -30.53
C ARG A 273 11.03 10.45 -31.22
N GLU A 274 10.87 11.72 -31.62
CA GLU A 274 9.65 12.20 -32.30
C GLU A 274 9.34 11.45 -33.60
N SER A 275 10.36 11.12 -34.40
CA SER A 275 10.17 10.33 -35.62
C SER A 275 9.68 8.90 -35.33
N GLN A 276 10.08 8.32 -34.19
CA GLN A 276 9.60 7.02 -33.72
C GLN A 276 8.20 7.13 -33.14
N ARG A 277 7.87 8.25 -32.46
CA ARG A 277 6.52 8.53 -31.95
C ARG A 277 5.47 8.51 -33.06
N ASN A 278 5.69 9.24 -34.16
CA ASN A 278 4.73 9.24 -35.28
C ASN A 278 4.58 7.86 -35.95
N ALA A 279 5.62 7.04 -35.94
CA ALA A 279 5.54 5.65 -36.43
C ALA A 279 4.78 4.76 -35.45
N TRP A 280 5.05 4.90 -34.16
CA TRP A 280 4.35 4.22 -33.08
C TRP A 280 2.86 4.55 -33.09
N ASP A 281 2.48 5.83 -33.18
CA ASP A 281 1.09 6.29 -33.16
C ASP A 281 0.29 5.66 -34.31
N ARG A 282 0.88 5.59 -35.51
CA ARG A 282 0.25 4.92 -36.66
C ARG A 282 0.04 3.43 -36.41
N LEU A 283 1.08 2.73 -35.95
CA LEU A 283 1.00 1.29 -35.66
C LEU A 283 -0.04 0.99 -34.58
N TYR A 284 -0.11 1.84 -33.54
CA TYR A 284 -1.07 1.70 -32.47
C TYR A 284 -2.52 1.93 -32.96
N GLN A 285 -2.76 2.95 -33.78
CA GLN A 285 -4.08 3.20 -34.39
C GLN A 285 -4.49 2.10 -35.39
N ASP A 286 -3.54 1.60 -36.20
CA ASP A 286 -3.79 0.48 -37.11
C ASP A 286 -4.17 -0.79 -36.32
N GLY A 287 -3.46 -1.07 -35.21
CA GLY A 287 -3.78 -2.16 -34.30
C GLY A 287 -5.20 -2.04 -33.74
N HIS A 288 -5.57 -0.86 -33.25
CA HIS A 288 -6.90 -0.59 -32.70
C HIS A 288 -8.01 -0.76 -33.75
N ALA A 289 -7.79 -0.28 -34.97
CA ALA A 289 -8.72 -0.47 -36.07
C ALA A 289 -8.93 -1.96 -36.39
N LEU A 290 -7.85 -2.74 -36.46
CA LEU A 290 -7.92 -4.19 -36.71
C LEU A 290 -8.59 -4.95 -35.56
N GLU A 291 -8.32 -4.58 -34.31
CA GLU A 291 -8.95 -5.16 -33.12
C GLU A 291 -10.47 -4.92 -33.16
N SER A 292 -10.91 -3.70 -33.49
CA SER A 292 -12.33 -3.36 -33.60
C SER A 292 -13.09 -4.17 -34.68
N LEU A 293 -12.36 -4.70 -35.67
CA LEU A 293 -12.88 -5.59 -36.72
C LEU A 293 -12.79 -7.08 -36.35
N GLY A 294 -12.33 -7.42 -35.14
CA GLY A 294 -12.12 -8.80 -34.69
C GLY A 294 -10.92 -9.48 -35.33
N GLN A 295 -10.04 -8.73 -36.00
CA GLN A 295 -8.84 -9.27 -36.66
C GLN A 295 -7.67 -9.35 -35.68
N PHE A 296 -7.85 -10.10 -34.59
CA PHE A 296 -6.94 -10.12 -33.44
C PHE A 296 -5.49 -10.50 -33.79
N SER A 297 -5.28 -11.40 -34.75
CA SER A 297 -3.92 -11.77 -35.19
C SER A 297 -3.19 -10.59 -35.83
N LEU A 298 -3.87 -9.86 -36.72
CA LEU A 298 -3.28 -8.70 -37.40
C LEU A 298 -3.11 -7.50 -36.45
N ALA A 299 -4.05 -7.33 -35.52
CA ALA A 299 -3.94 -6.33 -34.47
C ALA A 299 -2.72 -6.61 -33.56
N ALA A 300 -2.54 -7.85 -33.11
CA ALA A 300 -1.38 -8.27 -32.32
C ALA A 300 -0.06 -8.04 -33.05
N ASP A 301 0.01 -8.26 -34.38
CA ASP A 301 1.19 -7.95 -35.18
C ASP A 301 1.51 -6.45 -35.16
N LYS A 302 0.49 -5.58 -35.32
CA LYS A 302 0.67 -4.12 -35.28
C LYS A 302 1.07 -3.61 -33.90
N TYR A 303 0.47 -4.13 -32.84
CA TYR A 303 0.86 -3.80 -31.48
C TYR A 303 2.28 -4.29 -31.17
N SER A 304 2.68 -5.47 -31.65
CA SER A 304 4.05 -5.97 -31.51
C SER A 304 5.06 -5.11 -32.26
N GLU A 305 4.71 -4.60 -33.45
CA GLU A 305 5.48 -3.61 -34.19
C GLU A 305 5.64 -2.30 -33.39
N ALA A 306 4.57 -1.79 -32.79
CA ALA A 306 4.61 -0.60 -31.93
C ALA A 306 5.47 -0.84 -30.68
N ALA A 307 5.37 -2.02 -30.06
CA ALA A 307 6.14 -2.36 -28.86
C ALA A 307 7.65 -2.39 -29.11
N ARG A 308 8.09 -2.72 -30.34
CA ARG A 308 9.50 -2.61 -30.75
C ARG A 308 10.01 -1.17 -30.77
N LEU A 309 9.13 -0.17 -30.90
CA LEU A 309 9.47 1.25 -30.84
C LEU A 309 9.39 1.80 -29.42
N ASP A 310 8.30 1.48 -28.71
CA ASP A 310 8.09 1.85 -27.32
C ASP A 310 7.16 0.83 -26.63
N GLN A 311 7.75 -0.04 -25.82
CA GLN A 311 7.01 -1.03 -25.03
C GLN A 311 6.48 -0.47 -23.70
N GLU A 312 6.99 0.68 -23.24
CA GLU A 312 6.68 1.24 -21.91
C GLU A 312 5.30 1.92 -21.85
N TYR A 313 4.63 2.07 -22.99
CA TYR A 313 3.27 2.56 -23.04
C TYR A 313 2.30 1.48 -22.52
N ALA A 314 1.83 1.62 -21.28
CA ALA A 314 1.04 0.58 -20.61
C ALA A 314 -0.21 0.12 -21.41
N GLY A 315 -0.93 1.06 -22.02
CA GLY A 315 -2.14 0.75 -22.81
C GLY A 315 -1.87 -0.16 -24.00
N LEU A 316 -0.69 -0.04 -24.63
CA LEU A 316 -0.27 -0.91 -25.72
C LEU A 316 -0.12 -2.36 -25.26
N GLN A 317 0.48 -2.57 -24.09
CA GLN A 317 0.63 -3.90 -23.52
C GLN A 317 -0.72 -4.51 -23.17
N TYR A 318 -1.66 -3.71 -22.68
CA TYR A 318 -3.01 -4.17 -22.36
C TYR A 318 -3.78 -4.62 -23.60
N GLU A 319 -3.73 -3.83 -24.68
CA GLU A 319 -4.40 -4.15 -25.95
C GLU A 319 -3.76 -5.36 -26.65
N LEU A 320 -2.42 -5.44 -26.66
CA LEU A 320 -1.71 -6.62 -27.14
C LEU A 320 -2.09 -7.87 -26.33
N GLY A 321 -2.15 -7.76 -25.00
CA GLY A 321 -2.58 -8.83 -24.11
C GLY A 321 -4.01 -9.30 -24.41
N SER A 322 -4.91 -8.36 -24.72
CA SER A 322 -6.32 -8.65 -25.07
C SER A 322 -6.44 -9.38 -26.40
N CYS A 323 -5.69 -8.96 -27.42
CA CYS A 323 -5.61 -9.69 -28.69
C CYS A 323 -5.04 -11.10 -28.51
N LEU A 324 -3.97 -11.25 -27.73
CA LEU A 324 -3.35 -12.55 -27.45
C LEU A 324 -4.28 -13.48 -26.65
N LEU A 325 -5.05 -12.93 -25.71
CA LEU A 325 -6.06 -13.67 -24.95
C LEU A 325 -7.17 -14.18 -25.89
N ALA A 326 -7.67 -13.33 -26.79
CA ALA A 326 -8.66 -13.72 -27.80
C ALA A 326 -8.14 -14.83 -28.75
N LEU A 327 -6.83 -14.84 -29.01
CA LEU A 327 -6.14 -15.88 -29.78
C LEU A 327 -5.75 -17.11 -28.95
N THR A 328 -6.19 -17.21 -27.69
CA THR A 328 -5.88 -18.30 -26.74
C THR A 328 -4.38 -18.46 -26.41
N ASN A 329 -3.58 -17.44 -26.68
CA ASN A 329 -2.15 -17.40 -26.34
C ASN A 329 -1.95 -16.90 -24.90
N LEU A 330 -2.37 -17.74 -23.94
CA LEU A 330 -2.53 -17.34 -22.53
C LEU A 330 -1.25 -16.88 -21.85
N ALA A 331 -0.11 -17.54 -22.13
CA ALA A 331 1.16 -17.20 -21.50
C ALA A 331 1.65 -15.81 -21.92
N GLN A 332 1.59 -15.50 -23.22
CA GLN A 332 1.97 -14.18 -23.72
C GLN A 332 0.96 -13.11 -23.33
N ALA A 333 -0.34 -13.43 -23.34
CA ALA A 333 -1.38 -12.53 -22.85
C ALA A 333 -1.15 -12.13 -21.38
N ARG A 334 -0.87 -13.11 -20.51
CA ARG A 334 -0.51 -12.86 -19.10
C ARG A 334 0.67 -11.92 -18.99
N HIS A 335 1.75 -12.21 -19.71
CA HIS A 335 2.95 -11.39 -19.68
C HIS A 335 2.66 -9.94 -20.10
N CYS A 336 1.88 -9.73 -21.16
CA CYS A 336 1.45 -8.41 -21.60
C CYS A 336 0.60 -7.68 -20.56
N TYR A 337 -0.35 -8.35 -19.89
CA TYR A 337 -1.10 -7.71 -18.81
C TYR A 337 -0.24 -7.37 -17.58
N GLU A 338 0.75 -8.19 -17.25
CA GLU A 338 1.71 -7.88 -16.19
C GLU A 338 2.56 -6.66 -16.54
N LEU A 339 3.03 -6.55 -17.80
CA LEU A 339 3.72 -5.36 -18.30
C LEU A 339 2.80 -4.12 -18.27
N ALA A 340 1.53 -4.26 -18.65
CA ALA A 340 0.55 -3.17 -18.59
C ALA A 340 0.38 -2.64 -17.15
N ARG A 341 0.30 -3.54 -16.16
CA ARG A 341 0.27 -3.17 -14.74
C ARG A 341 1.57 -2.50 -14.30
N ASP A 342 2.72 -3.07 -14.67
CA ASP A 342 4.02 -2.59 -14.20
C ASP A 342 4.38 -1.21 -14.78
N PHE A 343 3.98 -0.96 -16.03
CA PHE A 343 4.17 0.30 -16.74
C PHE A 343 3.06 1.33 -16.51
N ASP A 344 2.01 0.98 -15.77
CA ASP A 344 0.91 1.89 -15.44
C ASP A 344 1.46 3.18 -14.83
N ALA A 345 1.18 4.30 -15.49
CA ALA A 345 1.69 5.59 -15.07
C ALA A 345 0.96 6.10 -13.81
N LEU A 346 -0.17 5.49 -13.43
CA LEU A 346 -0.82 5.66 -12.13
C LEU A 346 -0.89 4.31 -11.40
N PRO A 347 0.22 3.87 -10.78
CA PRO A 347 0.33 2.53 -10.23
C PRO A 347 -0.40 2.39 -8.89
N PHE A 348 -1.71 2.11 -8.98
CA PHE A 348 -2.58 1.73 -7.86
C PHE A 348 -2.52 0.23 -7.53
N ARG A 349 -1.70 -0.54 -8.26
CA ARG A 349 -1.51 -1.98 -8.10
C ARG A 349 -0.06 -2.26 -7.71
N ALA A 350 0.17 -3.28 -6.90
CA ALA A 350 1.52 -3.79 -6.64
C ALA A 350 2.11 -4.34 -7.95
N ASP A 351 3.19 -3.73 -8.42
CA ASP A 351 3.91 -4.19 -9.61
C ASP A 351 4.76 -5.44 -9.31
N SER A 352 5.32 -6.05 -10.36
CA SER A 352 6.19 -7.23 -10.22
C SER A 352 7.34 -6.98 -9.25
N ARG A 353 7.88 -5.75 -9.20
CA ARG A 353 9.02 -5.43 -8.35
C ARG A 353 8.65 -5.37 -6.87
N ILE A 354 7.47 -4.88 -6.53
CA ILE A 354 6.92 -4.95 -5.17
C ILE A 354 6.74 -6.41 -4.75
N ASN A 355 6.16 -7.25 -5.61
CA ASN A 355 5.97 -8.66 -5.32
C ASN A 355 7.31 -9.41 -5.17
N GLU A 356 8.29 -9.16 -6.03
CA GLU A 356 9.66 -9.70 -5.87
C GLU A 356 10.30 -9.33 -4.53
N ILE A 357 10.05 -8.11 -4.02
CA ILE A 357 10.58 -7.69 -2.72
C ILE A 357 9.94 -8.51 -1.60
N ILE A 358 8.62 -8.73 -1.66
CA ILE A 358 7.91 -9.57 -0.68
C ILE A 358 8.49 -10.98 -0.68
N GLU A 359 8.68 -11.56 -1.86
CA GLU A 359 9.23 -12.91 -2.01
C GLU A 359 10.66 -13.03 -1.49
N LYS A 360 11.52 -12.05 -1.80
CA LYS A 360 12.90 -11.99 -1.30
C LYS A 360 12.94 -11.89 0.21
N VAL A 361 12.14 -11.00 0.81
CA VAL A 361 12.06 -10.88 2.27
C VAL A 361 11.48 -12.16 2.90
N ALA A 362 10.45 -12.77 2.33
CA ALA A 362 9.93 -14.04 2.85
C ALA A 362 11.00 -15.14 2.83
N SER A 363 11.77 -15.24 1.73
CA SER A 363 12.84 -16.23 1.56
C SER A 363 14.00 -16.00 2.53
N GLU A 364 14.45 -14.76 2.71
CA GLU A 364 15.52 -14.39 3.65
C GLU A 364 15.19 -14.77 5.11
N TYR A 365 13.90 -14.85 5.45
CA TYR A 365 13.44 -15.15 6.81
C TYR A 365 12.67 -16.49 6.95
N ALA A 366 12.67 -17.35 5.92
CA ALA A 366 11.85 -18.58 5.87
C ALA A 366 12.00 -19.48 7.10
N ASN A 367 13.25 -19.70 7.55
CA ASN A 367 13.56 -20.55 8.71
C ASN A 367 13.42 -19.83 10.07
N GLN A 368 12.82 -18.64 10.07
CA GLN A 368 12.80 -17.76 11.24
C GLN A 368 11.37 -17.42 11.68
N GLY A 369 10.42 -18.31 11.35
CA GLY A 369 8.99 -18.16 11.67
C GLY A 369 8.23 -17.27 10.69
N VAL A 370 8.76 -17.09 9.47
CA VAL A 370 8.12 -16.36 8.38
C VAL A 370 7.78 -17.35 7.27
N TYR A 371 6.53 -17.36 6.84
CA TYR A 371 6.01 -18.23 5.79
C TYR A 371 5.57 -17.39 4.60
N ARG A 372 5.88 -17.85 3.39
CA ARG A 372 5.37 -17.24 2.15
C ARG A 372 3.97 -17.79 1.87
N LEU A 373 3.04 -16.90 1.53
CA LEU A 373 1.79 -17.25 0.85
C LEU A 373 1.88 -16.74 -0.58
N ASP A 374 1.68 -17.64 -1.54
CA ASP A 374 1.59 -17.29 -2.96
C ASP A 374 0.13 -17.06 -3.35
N ALA A 375 -0.41 -15.90 -2.98
CA ALA A 375 -1.78 -15.54 -3.33
C ALA A 375 -1.96 -15.38 -4.85
N ILE A 376 -0.93 -14.92 -5.57
CA ILE A 376 -0.97 -14.84 -7.04
C ILE A 376 -1.16 -16.24 -7.63
N GLY A 377 -0.36 -17.22 -7.23
CA GLY A 377 -0.47 -18.60 -7.71
C GLY A 377 -1.76 -19.30 -7.28
N VAL A 378 -2.30 -18.98 -6.10
CA VAL A 378 -3.60 -19.53 -5.63
C VAL A 378 -4.77 -18.99 -6.45
N LEU A 379 -4.77 -17.69 -6.75
CA LEU A 379 -5.83 -17.04 -7.53
C LEU A 379 -5.64 -17.23 -9.04
N SER A 380 -4.43 -17.60 -9.45
CA SER A 380 -4.04 -17.77 -10.84
C SER A 380 -3.06 -18.93 -11.01
N PRO A 381 -3.51 -20.19 -10.86
CA PRO A 381 -2.63 -21.34 -11.01
C PRO A 381 -1.99 -21.34 -12.41
N ASP A 382 -0.69 -21.65 -12.50
CA ASP A 382 0.06 -21.69 -13.77
C ASP A 382 -0.54 -22.68 -14.78
N ASP A 383 -1.14 -23.75 -14.26
CA ASP A 383 -1.83 -24.83 -14.97
C ASP A 383 -3.34 -24.57 -15.15
N ALA A 384 -3.84 -23.41 -14.71
CA ALA A 384 -5.21 -22.97 -14.96
C ALA A 384 -5.26 -21.97 -16.13
N PRO A 385 -6.27 -22.06 -17.01
CA PRO A 385 -6.42 -21.16 -18.16
C PRO A 385 -6.83 -19.72 -17.80
N ARG A 386 -6.69 -19.28 -16.55
CA ARG A 386 -7.30 -18.04 -16.04
C ARG A 386 -6.26 -17.01 -15.63
N ILE A 387 -6.14 -15.97 -16.46
CA ILE A 387 -5.57 -14.68 -16.09
C ILE A 387 -6.58 -13.98 -15.17
N PRO A 388 -6.20 -13.46 -14.00
CA PRO A 388 -7.15 -12.93 -13.03
C PRO A 388 -7.86 -11.69 -13.57
N GLY A 389 -9.18 -11.69 -13.43
CA GLY A 389 -10.03 -10.55 -13.73
C GLY A 389 -11.23 -10.44 -12.79
N GLN A 390 -12.36 -10.01 -13.33
CA GLN A 390 -13.59 -9.75 -12.57
C GLN A 390 -14.21 -11.01 -11.95
N GLU A 391 -13.81 -12.21 -12.38
CA GLU A 391 -14.19 -13.45 -11.71
C GLU A 391 -13.58 -13.61 -10.31
N THR A 392 -12.58 -12.81 -9.98
CA THR A 392 -11.85 -12.84 -8.71
C THR A 392 -11.83 -11.49 -8.01
N PHE A 393 -11.90 -10.38 -8.76
CA PHE A 393 -11.80 -9.04 -8.22
C PHE A 393 -13.06 -8.22 -8.50
N PHE A 394 -13.54 -7.48 -7.51
CA PHE A 394 -14.55 -6.45 -7.70
C PHE A 394 -14.07 -5.33 -8.63
N GLU A 395 -12.79 -4.96 -8.52
CA GLU A 395 -12.18 -3.87 -9.30
C GLU A 395 -10.68 -4.09 -9.55
N HIS A 396 -9.76 -3.15 -9.25
CA HIS A 396 -8.34 -3.31 -9.55
C HIS A 396 -7.59 -4.24 -8.58
N VAL A 397 -7.98 -4.31 -7.30
CA VAL A 397 -7.26 -5.05 -6.24
C VAL A 397 -8.14 -5.64 -5.13
N HIS A 398 -9.42 -5.26 -5.05
CA HIS A 398 -10.37 -5.76 -4.06
C HIS A 398 -11.04 -7.04 -4.55
N LEU A 399 -11.08 -8.08 -3.71
CA LEU A 399 -11.63 -9.41 -4.00
C LEU A 399 -13.16 -9.46 -3.84
#